data_AF-A0A3D0RFG7-F1
#
_entry.id   AF-A0A3D0RFG7-F1
#
_cell.length_a   1.000
_cell.length_b   1.000
_cell.length_c   1.000
_cell.angle_alpha   90.00
_cell.angle_beta   90.00
_cell.angle_gamma   90.00
#
_symmetry.space_group_name_H-M   'P 1'
#
loop_
_entity.id
_entity.type
_entity.pdbx_description
1 polymer ?
#
loop_
_entity_poly.entity_id
_entity_poly.type
_entity_poly.pdbx_seq_one_letter_code
_entity_poly.pdbx_strand_id
1 'polypeptide(L)' 'LGYMNRDALMATLESGYVTFYSRSKKRLWMKGESSGNRLAFVDGAMDCDGDTLLVRVR' A
#
# COMPACT_ATOMS: atom_id res chain seq x y z
N LEU A 1 -9.76 1.84 -3.39
CA LEU A 1 -8.79 1.07 -4.20
C LEU A 1 -7.56 1.92 -4.45
N GLY A 2 -6.36 1.34 -4.39
CA GLY A 2 -5.10 2.01 -4.72
C GLY A 2 -4.19 1.07 -5.49
N TYR A 3 -3.11 1.58 -6.05
CA TYR A 3 -2.17 0.79 -6.86
C TYR A 3 -0.83 0.71 -6.14
N MET A 4 -0.21 -0.46 -6.18
CA MET A 4 1.14 -0.69 -5.68
C MET A 4 2.00 -1.19 -6.82
N ASN A 5 3.21 -0.66 -6.94
CA ASN A 5 4.30 -1.36 -7.61
C ASN A 5 5.06 -2.18 -6.56
N ARG A 6 6.10 -2.91 -7.00
CA ARG A 6 6.95 -3.71 -6.09
C ARG A 6 7.50 -2.88 -4.94
N ASP A 7 7.98 -1.66 -5.20
CA ASP A 7 8.57 -0.80 -4.17
C ASP A 7 7.55 -0.33 -3.14
N ALA A 8 6.32 -0.03 -3.57
CA ALA A 8 5.22 0.35 -2.67
C ALA A 8 4.81 -0.80 -1.75
N LEU A 9 4.80 -2.03 -2.27
CA LEU A 9 4.54 -3.23 -1.46
C LEU A 9 5.67 -3.46 -0.45
N MET A 10 6.94 -3.38 -0.88
CA MET A 10 8.09 -3.52 0.02
C MET A 10 8.06 -2.45 1.12
N ALA A 11 7.85 -1.18 0.75
CA ALA A 11 7.74 -0.09 1.71
C ALA A 11 6.58 -0.30 2.71
N THR A 12 5.48 -0.91 2.27
CA THR A 12 4.36 -1.27 3.16
C THR A 12 4.77 -2.33 4.18
N LEU A 13 5.47 -3.38 3.74
CA LEU A 13 5.94 -4.47 4.60
C LEU A 13 7.04 -4.01 5.58
N GLU A 14 7.94 -3.15 5.14
CA GLU A 14 9.03 -2.60 5.96
C GLU A 14 8.53 -1.60 7.00
N SER A 15 7.64 -0.68 6.61
CA SER A 15 7.18 0.39 7.50
C SER A 15 6.00 0.00 8.38
N GLY A 16 5.26 -1.06 8.03
CA GLY A 16 4.00 -1.43 8.67
C GLY A 16 2.84 -0.47 8.35
N TYR A 17 2.99 0.43 7.37
CA TYR A 17 1.94 1.35 6.94
C TYR A 17 1.74 1.31 5.43
N VAL A 18 0.48 1.35 5.00
CA VAL A 18 0.13 1.22 3.57
C VAL A 18 0.74 2.36 2.75
N THR A 19 1.58 1.97 1.81
CA THR A 19 2.21 2.84 0.82
C THR A 19 1.70 2.50 -0.57
N PHE A 20 1.28 3.51 -1.32
CA PHE A 20 0.82 3.37 -2.70
C PHE A 20 1.84 3.92 -3.68
N TYR A 21 1.71 3.51 -4.93
CA TYR A 21 2.39 4.13 -6.06
C TYR A 21 1.42 5.02 -6.83
N SER A 22 1.70 6.33 -6.87
CA SER A 22 0.94 7.27 -7.68
C SER A 22 1.32 7.12 -9.15
N ARG A 23 0.44 6.55 -9.97
CA ARG A 23 0.69 6.38 -11.40
C ARG A 23 0.82 7.70 -12.17
N SER A 24 0.13 8.75 -11.72
CA SER A 24 0.19 10.08 -12.33
C SER A 24 1.46 10.85 -11.93
N LYS A 25 1.83 10.81 -10.65
CA LYS A 25 3.02 11.53 -10.14
C LYS A 25 4.31 10.69 -10.18
N LYS A 26 4.22 9.42 -10.57
CA LYS A 26 5.32 8.45 -10.65
C LYS A 26 6.18 8.40 -9.39
N ARG A 27 5.54 8.34 -8.22
CA ARG A 27 6.21 8.33 -6.92
C ARG A 27 5.48 7.48 -5.89
N LEU A 28 6.22 7.04 -4.87
CA LEU A 28 5.66 6.44 -3.67
C LEU A 28 4.90 7.50 -2.85
N TRP A 29 3.87 7.05 -2.16
CA TRP A 29 3.02 7.89 -1.31
C TRP A 29 2.48 7.07 -0.15
N MET A 30 2.89 7.39 1.08
CA MET A 30 2.33 6.74 2.26
C MET A 30 0.95 7.32 2.54
N LYS A 31 -0.05 6.45 2.64
CA LYS A 31 -1.42 6.90 2.89
C LYS A 31 -1.46 7.60 4.25
N GLY A 32 -1.90 8.86 4.24
CA GLY A 32 -2.02 9.65 5.45
C GLY A 32 -0.73 10.33 5.92
N GLU A 33 0.31 10.38 5.08
CA GLU A 33 1.56 11.09 5.42
C GLU A 33 1.31 12.57 5.81
N SER A 34 0.41 13.26 5.09
CA SER A 34 0.07 14.66 5.38
C SER A 34 -1.12 14.83 6.32
N SER A 35 -2.08 13.90 6.27
CA SER A 35 -3.34 14.03 7.02
C SER A 35 -3.33 13.35 8.39
N GLY A 36 -2.28 12.61 8.75
CA GLY A 36 -2.22 11.79 9.97
C GLY A 36 -3.04 10.49 9.92
N ASN A 37 -4.09 10.43 9.09
CA ASN A 37 -4.93 9.24 8.85
C ASN A 37 -4.20 8.13 8.08
N ARG A 38 -3.24 7.50 8.77
CA ARG A 38 -2.46 6.37 8.28
C ARG A 38 -3.24 5.08 8.37
N LEU A 39 -2.88 4.13 7.52
CA LEU A 39 -3.45 2.79 7.52
C LEU A 39 -2.37 1.84 8.01
N ALA A 40 -2.50 1.34 9.25
CA ALA A 40 -1.56 0.38 9.78
C ALA A 40 -1.81 -0.99 9.12
N PHE A 41 -0.79 -1.56 8.49
CA PHE A 41 -0.88 -2.87 7.85
C PHE A 41 -1.04 -3.95 8.91
N VAL A 42 -2.05 -4.81 8.74
CA VAL A 42 -2.29 -5.95 9.63
C VAL A 42 -2.00 -7.26 8.90
N ASP A 43 -2.54 -7.40 7.68
CA ASP A 43 -2.44 -8.62 6.89
C ASP A 43 -2.74 -8.34 5.42
N GLY A 44 -2.34 -9.26 4.53
CA GLY A 44 -2.55 -9.16 3.09
C GLY A 44 -2.83 -10.51 2.46
N ALA A 45 -3.83 -10.55 1.57
CA ALA A 45 -4.14 -11.71 0.75
C ALA A 45 -4.02 -11.35 -0.73
N MET A 46 -3.60 -12.32 -1.53
CA MET A 46 -3.53 -12.23 -2.99
C MET A 46 -4.71 -12.98 -3.59
N ASP A 47 -5.21 -12.54 -4.74
CA ASP A 47 -6.22 -13.27 -5.50
C ASP A 47 -5.62 -14.46 -6.28
N CYS A 48 -6.45 -15.15 -7.07
CA CYS A 48 -6.11 -16.44 -7.66
C CYS A 48 -5.12 -16.37 -8.83
N ASP A 49 -5.07 -15.26 -9.55
CA ASP A 49 -4.12 -15.00 -10.65
C ASP A 49 -3.00 -14.03 -10.25
N GLY A 50 -3.09 -13.44 -9.05
CA GLY A 50 -2.01 -12.72 -8.42
C GLY A 50 -1.84 -11.29 -8.89
N ASP A 51 -2.88 -10.70 -9.48
CA ASP A 51 -2.86 -9.33 -9.97
C ASP A 51 -3.45 -8.32 -8.96
N THR A 52 -4.14 -8.81 -7.92
CA THR A 52 -4.78 -7.97 -6.90
C THR A 52 -4.41 -8.40 -5.48
N LEU A 53 -4.22 -7.39 -4.61
CA LEU A 53 -3.99 -7.57 -3.18
C LEU A 53 -5.17 -7.02 -2.37
N LEU A 54 -5.72 -7.83 -1.48
CA LEU A 54 -6.61 -7.42 -0.41
C LEU A 54 -5.80 -7.13 0.85
N VAL A 55 -5.80 -5.87 1.29
CA VAL A 55 -5.05 -5.44 2.48
C VAL A 55 -6.01 -5.15 3.63
N ARG A 56 -5.79 -5.82 4.77
CA ARG A 56 -6.48 -5.54 6.03
C ARG A 56 -5.68 -4.52 6.84
N VAL A 57 -6.35 -3.47 7.29
CA VAL A 57 -5.75 -2.33 7.99
C VAL A 57 -6.46 -2.04 9.31
N ARG A 58 -5.75 -1.40 10.24
CA ARG A 58 -6.29 -0.84 11.49
C ARG A 58 -6.36 0.68 11.43
#